data_AF-A0A1H8KYV5-F1
#
_entry.id   AF-A0A1H8KYV5-F1
#
_cell.length_a   1.000
_cell.length_b   1.000
_cell.length_c   1.000
_cell.angle_alpha   90.00
_cell.angle_beta   90.00
_cell.angle_gamma   90.00
#
_symmetry.space_group_name_H-M   'P 1'
#
loop_
_entity.id
_entity.type
_entity.pdbx_description
1 polymer ?
#
loop_
_entity_poly.entity_id
_entity_poly.type
_entity_poly.pdbx_seq_one_letter_code
_entity_poly.pdbx_strand_id
1 'polypeptide(L)' 'MRSKENSKRKITQWIAYAIVMLTLAIRLVLLLSGLSQNLSLTTLDTITWTGFAIGVILLLVSYLFPEKK' A
#
# COMPACT_ATOMS: atom_id res chain seq x y z
N MET A 1 -22.56 16.86 -8.88
CA MET A 1 -21.98 15.55 -9.26
C MET A 1 -20.47 15.44 -8.97
N ARG A 2 -19.66 16.52 -9.05
CA ARG A 2 -18.21 16.52 -8.73
C ARG A 2 -17.82 15.93 -7.35
N SER A 3 -18.58 16.19 -6.28
CA SER A 3 -18.27 15.68 -4.93
C SER A 3 -18.12 14.14 -4.84
N LYS A 4 -18.89 13.38 -5.63
CA LYS A 4 -18.87 11.92 -5.59
C LYS A 4 -17.60 11.32 -6.20
N GLU A 5 -17.00 11.99 -7.18
CA GLU A 5 -15.82 11.52 -7.92
C GLU A 5 -14.52 11.84 -7.15
N ASN A 6 -14.46 13.02 -6.51
CA ASN A 6 -13.38 13.41 -5.61
C ASN A 6 -13.28 12.44 -4.42
N SER A 7 -14.43 11.99 -3.89
CA SER A 7 -14.47 10.94 -2.87
C SER A 7 -13.92 9.61 -3.36
N LYS A 8 -14.15 9.22 -4.63
CA LYS A 8 -13.59 7.98 -5.19
C LYS A 8 -12.06 8.01 -5.26
N ARG A 9 -11.47 9.10 -5.78
CA ARG A 9 -9.99 9.26 -5.78
C ARG A 9 -9.42 9.25 -4.37
N LYS A 10 -10.07 9.94 -3.43
CA LYS A 10 -9.67 9.96 -2.02
C LYS A 10 -9.73 8.57 -1.39
N ILE A 11 -10.75 7.77 -1.70
CA ILE A 11 -10.87 6.37 -1.24
C ILE A 11 -9.74 5.51 -1.82
N THR A 12 -9.45 5.62 -3.12
CA THR A 12 -8.35 4.86 -3.75
C THR A 12 -7.00 5.21 -3.13
N GLN A 13 -6.74 6.49 -2.87
CA GLN A 13 -5.52 6.94 -2.19
C GLN A 13 -5.45 6.41 -0.75
N TRP A 14 -6.56 6.42 -0.02
CA TRP A 14 -6.64 5.84 1.32
C TRP A 14 -6.42 4.33 1.33
N ILE A 15 -6.93 3.59 0.34
CA ILE A 15 -6.68 2.16 0.19
C ILE A 15 -5.20 1.91 -0.08
N ALA A 16 -4.58 2.67 -0.99
CA ALA A 16 -3.15 2.54 -1.27
C ALA A 16 -2.30 2.82 -0.03
N TYR A 17 -2.63 3.86 0.73
CA TYR A 17 -1.98 4.19 2.00
C TYR A 17 -2.16 3.10 3.05
N ALA A 18 -3.37 2.56 3.19
CA ALA A 18 -3.67 1.48 4.13
C ALA A 18 -2.88 0.21 3.80
N ILE A 19 -2.74 -0.15 2.52
CA ILE A 19 -1.93 -1.30 2.09
C ILE A 19 -0.47 -1.10 2.52
N VAL A 20 0.12 0.05 2.23
CA VAL A 20 1.52 0.36 2.61
C VAL A 20 1.70 0.29 4.13
N MET A 21 0.82 0.93 4.89
CA MET A 21 0.89 0.96 6.35
C MET A 21 0.70 -0.42 6.98
N LEU A 22 -0.23 -1.24 6.46
CA LEU A 22 -0.45 -2.60 6.94
C LEU A 22 0.79 -3.48 6.69
N THR A 23 1.40 -3.34 5.52
CA THR A 23 2.63 -4.09 5.16
C THR A 23 3.78 -3.75 6.11
N LEU A 24 3.95 -2.46 6.43
CA LEU A 24 4.92 -1.98 7.43
C LEU A 24 4.62 -2.49 8.83
N ALA A 25 3.35 -2.46 9.25
CA ALA A 25 2.93 -2.94 10.57
C ALA A 25 3.19 -4.44 10.72
N ILE A 26 2.86 -5.25 9.71
CA ILE A 26 3.12 -6.69 9.69
C ILE A 26 4.62 -6.96 9.82
N ARG A 27 5.47 -6.24 9.08
CA ARG A 27 6.94 -6.34 9.19
C ARG A 27 7.43 -5.99 10.59
N LEU A 28 6.89 -4.93 11.20
CA LEU A 28 7.26 -4.52 12.55
C LEU A 28 6.90 -5.60 13.59
N VAL A 29 5.70 -6.18 13.48
CA VAL A 29 5.25 -7.27 14.34
C VAL A 29 6.14 -8.51 14.15
N LEU A 30 6.46 -8.90 12.92
CA LEU A 30 7.36 -10.02 12.62
C LEU A 30 8.78 -9.81 13.16
N LEU A 31 9.28 -8.58 13.10
CA LEU A 31 10.58 -8.21 13.67
C LEU A 31 10.56 -8.33 15.20
N LEU A 32 9.56 -7.73 15.85
CA LEU A 32 9.42 -7.73 17.31
C LEU A 32 9.14 -9.12 17.89
N SER A 33 8.43 -9.97 17.14
CA SER A 33 8.08 -11.33 17.57
C SER A 33 9.22 -12.34 17.38
N GLY A 34 10.35 -11.95 16.75
CA GLY A 34 11.44 -12.87 16.39
C GLY A 34 11.09 -13.88 15.27
N LEU A 35 9.83 -13.93 14.83
CA LEU A 35 9.35 -14.78 13.73
C LEU A 35 10.01 -14.44 12.38
N SER A 36 10.55 -13.23 12.24
CA SER A 36 11.40 -12.81 11.13
C SER A 36 12.72 -13.58 11.00
N GLN A 37 13.12 -14.37 12.00
CA GLN A 37 14.27 -15.28 11.88
C GLN A 37 13.88 -16.62 11.23
N ASN A 38 12.63 -17.06 11.42
CA ASN A 38 12.09 -18.27 10.80
C ASN A 38 11.59 -18.03 9.37
N LEU A 39 11.19 -16.81 9.05
CA LEU A 39 10.94 -16.35 7.69
C LEU A 39 12.21 -15.75 7.11
N SER A 40 12.70 -16.25 5.98
CA SER A 40 13.85 -15.65 5.30
C SER A 40 13.64 -14.14 5.16
N LEU A 41 14.62 -13.34 5.58
CA LEU A 41 14.62 -11.87 5.43
C LEU A 41 14.28 -11.46 4.00
N THR A 42 14.71 -12.25 3.03
CA THR A 42 14.39 -12.10 1.60
C THR A 42 12.89 -12.19 1.33
N THR A 43 12.18 -13.11 1.97
CA THR A 43 10.71 -13.25 1.83
C THR A 43 10.00 -12.03 2.41
N LEU A 44 10.46 -11.55 3.57
CA LEU A 44 9.87 -10.42 4.27
C LEU A 44 10.08 -9.11 3.50
N ASP A 45 11.27 -8.92 2.94
CA ASP A 45 11.58 -7.80 2.06
C ASP A 45 10.81 -7.91 0.75
N THR A 46 10.68 -9.10 0.16
CA THR A 46 9.89 -9.30 -1.07
C THR A 46 8.43 -8.91 -0.85
N ILE A 47 7.81 -9.30 0.26
CA ILE A 47 6.43 -8.90 0.62
C ILE A 47 6.33 -7.38 0.77
N THR A 48 7.31 -6.78 1.45
CA THR A 48 7.35 -5.32 1.68
C THR A 48 7.46 -4.56 0.36
N TRP A 49 8.40 -4.93 -0.49
CA TRP A 49 8.61 -4.31 -1.80
C TRP A 49 7.42 -4.54 -2.74
N THR A 50 6.78 -5.71 -2.69
CA THR A 50 5.58 -5.99 -3.48
C THR A 50 4.40 -5.13 -3.01
N GLY A 51 4.14 -5.05 -1.71
CA GLY A 51 3.08 -4.20 -1.15
C GLY A 51 3.31 -2.73 -1.44
N PHE A 52 4.57 -2.27 -1.37
CA PHE A 52 4.94 -0.90 -1.72
C PHE A 52 4.75 -0.61 -3.21
N ALA A 53 5.19 -1.52 -4.10
CA ALA A 53 5.00 -1.37 -5.54
C ALA A 53 3.51 -1.31 -5.91
N ILE A 54 2.67 -2.17 -5.34
CA ILE A 54 1.22 -2.14 -5.56
C ILE A 54 0.63 -0.80 -5.08
N GLY A 55 1.02 -0.32 -3.90
CA GLY A 55 0.58 0.97 -3.37
C GLY A 55 0.95 2.14 -4.28
N VAL A 56 2.19 2.17 -4.78
CA VAL A 56 2.68 3.21 -5.70
C VAL A 56 1.96 3.14 -7.05
N ILE A 57 1.75 1.94 -7.60
CA ILE A 57 0.99 1.74 -8.85
C ILE A 57 -0.44 2.25 -8.68
N LEU A 58 -1.12 1.93 -7.57
CA LEU A 58 -2.48 2.41 -7.30
C LEU A 58 -2.54 3.94 -7.19
N LEU A 59 -1.55 4.57 -6.55
CA LEU A 59 -1.43 6.03 -6.50
C LEU A 59 -1.19 6.63 -7.89
N LEU A 60 -0.29 6.04 -8.67
CA LEU A 60 0.00 6.48 -10.04
C LEU A 60 -1.23 6.33 -10.94
N VAL A 61 -1.97 5.23 -10.85
CA VAL A 61 -3.23 5.05 -11.60
C VAL A 61 -4.26 6.09 -11.19
N SER A 62 -4.38 6.41 -9.89
CA SER A 62 -5.26 7.48 -9.39
C SER A 62 -4.85 8.89 -9.89
N TYR A 63 -3.58 9.06 -10.26
CA TYR A 63 -3.04 10.32 -10.76
C TYR A 63 -3.07 10.40 -12.30
N LEU A 64 -2.76 9.30 -13.00
CA LEU A 64 -2.68 9.17 -14.46
C LEU A 64 -4.06 9.13 -15.13
N PHE A 65 -5.09 8.73 -14.40
CA PHE A 65 -6.48 9.00 -14.77
C PHE A 65 -7.00 10.19 -13.95
N PRO A 66 -6.58 11.43 -14.27
CA PRO A 66 -7.18 12.62 -13.69
C PRO A 66 -8.61 12.77 -14.24
N GLU A 67 -9.49 13.26 -13.38
CA GLU A 67 -10.90 13.56 -13.67
C GLU A 67 -11.07 14.19 -15.06
N LYS A 68 -11.98 13.64 -15.86
CA LYS A 68 -12.50 14.37 -17.02
C LYS A 68 -13.23 15.60 -16.48
N LYS A 69 -12.69 16.78 -16.81
CA LYS A 69 -13.12 18.11 -16.33
C LYS A 69 -14.61 18.39 -16.53
#